data_AF-A0A838U2E0-F1
#
_entry.id   AF-A0A838U2E0-F1
#
_cell.length_a   1.000
_cell.length_b   1.000
_cell.length_c   1.000
_cell.angle_alpha   90.00
_cell.angle_beta   90.00
_cell.angle_gamma   90.00
#
_symmetry.space_group_name_H-M   'P 1'
#
loop_
_entity.id
_entity.type
_entity.pdbx_description
1 polymer ?
#
loop_
_entity_poly.entity_id
_entity_poly.type
_entity_poly.pdbx_seq_one_letter_code
_entity_poly.pdbx_strand_id
1 'polypeptide(L)' 'MSDEKITCAYCGIEITIKESWPHVNGDSNLGIKKIDYFCSEIHKFRFLSS' A
#
# COMPACT_ATOMS: atom_id res chain seq x y z
N MET A 1 -1.10 5.15 -22.01
CA MET A 1 -1.49 4.57 -20.70
C MET A 1 -0.79 5.40 -19.65
N SER A 2 -1.51 6.19 -18.88
CA SER A 2 -0.92 6.99 -17.80
C SER A 2 -0.56 6.04 -16.67
N ASP A 3 0.74 5.93 -16.34
CA ASP A 3 1.17 5.15 -15.18
C ASP A 3 0.70 5.88 -13.92
N GLU A 4 -0.35 5.35 -13.30
CA GLU A 4 -0.91 5.89 -12.06
C GLU A 4 0.15 5.76 -10.95
N LYS A 5 0.58 6.91 -10.43
CA LYS A 5 1.54 7.00 -9.34
C LYS A 5 0.80 7.02 -8.02
N ILE A 6 1.30 6.23 -7.08
CA ILE A 6 0.80 6.16 -5.72
C ILE A 6 1.96 6.36 -4.74
N THR A 7 1.63 6.66 -3.50
CA THR A 7 2.63 6.84 -2.44
C THR A 7 2.72 5.58 -1.59
N CYS A 8 3.94 5.11 -1.34
CA CYS A 8 4.20 4.02 -0.40
C CYS A 8 3.72 4.42 1.01
N ALA A 9 2.79 3.66 1.59
CA ALA A 9 2.21 3.94 2.90
C ALA A 9 3.22 3.87 4.06
N TYR A 10 4.39 3.24 3.85
CA TYR A 10 5.43 3.11 4.87
C TYR A 10 6.50 4.22 4.78
N CYS A 11 7.11 4.42 3.61
CA CYS A 11 8.24 5.35 3.45
C CYS A 11 7.92 6.64 2.70
N GLY A 12 6.69 6.80 2.18
CA GLY A 12 6.26 8.04 1.54
C GLY A 12 6.79 8.30 0.13
N ILE A 13 7.52 7.35 -0.47
CA ILE A 13 8.03 7.52 -1.84
C ILE A 13 6.93 7.29 -2.89
N GLU A 14 7.00 8.01 -4.00
CA GLU A 14 6.14 7.75 -5.16
C GLU A 14 6.62 6.53 -5.95
N ILE A 15 5.70 5.62 -6.25
CA ILE A 15 5.91 4.44 -7.08
C ILE A 15 4.75 4.29 -8.07
N THR A 16 4.96 3.50 -9.12
CA THR A 16 3.86 3.14 -10.01
C THR A 16 2.99 2.07 -9.39
N ILE A 17 1.69 2.08 -9.68
CA ILE A 17 0.77 1.04 -9.17
C ILE A 17 1.21 -0.38 -9.60
N LYS A 18 1.85 -0.51 -10.76
CA LYS A 18 2.36 -1.78 -11.31
C LYS A 18 3.54 -2.35 -10.53
N GLU A 19 4.38 -1.48 -9.98
CA GLU A 19 5.56 -1.86 -9.18
C GLU A 19 5.26 -1.90 -7.68
N SER A 20 4.01 -1.63 -7.31
CA SER A 20 3.58 -1.57 -5.92
C SER A 20 3.07 -2.93 -5.41
N TRP A 21 3.20 -3.11 -4.11
CA TRP A 21 2.69 -4.24 -3.35
C TRP A 21 1.42 -3.82 -2.61
N PRO A 22 0.22 -4.19 -3.06
CA PRO A 22 -1.01 -3.82 -2.39
C PRO A 22 -1.24 -4.65 -1.13
N HIS A 23 -1.87 -4.03 -0.15
CA HIS A 23 -2.46 -4.67 1.02
C HIS A 23 -3.85 -4.09 1.24
N VAL A 24 -4.84 -4.97 1.34
CA VAL A 24 -6.19 -4.57 1.69
C VAL A 24 -6.29 -4.58 3.20
N ASN A 25 -6.39 -3.39 3.78
CA ASN A 25 -6.67 -3.22 5.19
C ASN A 25 -8.17 -3.37 5.39
N GLY A 26 -8.57 -4.54 5.90
CA GLY A 26 -9.96 -4.89 6.15
C GLY A 26 -10.32 -4.59 7.60
N ASP A 27 -10.71 -3.35 7.89
CA ASP A 27 -11.30 -3.04 9.18
C ASP A 27 -12.75 -3.55 9.18
N SER A 28 -12.94 -4.78 9.65
CA SER A 28 -14.22 -5.49 9.67
C SER A 28 -15.33 -4.74 10.44
N ASN A 29 -14.99 -3.68 11.19
CA ASN A 29 -15.95 -2.86 11.94
C ASN A 29 -16.47 -1.63 11.17
N LEU A 30 -15.79 -1.14 10.13
CA LEU A 30 -16.12 0.15 9.50
C LEU A 30 -16.63 0.06 8.06
N GLY A 31 -16.59 -1.12 7.43
CA GLY A 31 -17.10 -1.32 6.06
C GLY A 31 -16.26 -0.64 4.97
N ILE A 32 -15.19 0.06 5.33
CA ILE A 32 -14.27 0.71 4.39
C ILE A 32 -13.08 -0.21 4.16
N LYS A 33 -12.97 -0.74 2.94
CA LYS A 33 -11.76 -1.41 2.47
C LYS A 33 -10.77 -0.34 2.02
N LYS A 34 -9.75 -0.07 2.84
CA LYS A 34 -8.63 0.77 2.42
C LYS A 34 -7.57 -0.11 1.76
N ILE A 35 -7.05 0.31 0.61
CA ILE A 35 -5.91 -0.35 -0.03
C ILE A 35 -4.68 0.51 0.25
N ASP A 36 -3.76 -0.05 1.03
CA ASP A 36 -2.45 0.54 1.27
C ASP A 36 -1.45 -0.08 0.28
N TYR A 37 -0.61 0.74 -0.33
CA TYR A 37 0.37 0.31 -1.32
C TYR A 37 1.78 0.48 -0.80
N PHE A 38 2.68 -0.45 -1.13
CA PHE A 38 4.06 -0.47 -0.64
C PHE A 38 5.06 -0.61 -1.78
N CYS A 39 6.23 0.02 -1.67
CA CYS A 39 7.30 -0.14 -2.65
C CYS A 39 8.08 -1.45 -2.51
N SER A 40 7.87 -2.21 -1.43
CA SER A 40 8.51 -3.50 -1.18
C SER A 40 7.71 -4.36 -0.21
N GLU A 41 7.88 -5.68 -0.29
CA GLU A 41 7.31 -6.63 0.68
C GLU A 41 7.83 -6.39 2.10
N ILE A 42 9.07 -5.94 2.24
CA ILE A 42 9.68 -5.62 3.54
C ILE A 42 8.93 -4.45 4.20
N HIS A 43 8.58 -3.42 3.43
CA HIS A 43 7.82 -2.28 3.95
C HIS A 43 6.40 -2.67 4.34
N LYS A 44 5.74 -3.49 3.51
CA LYS A 44 4.44 -4.08 3.86
C LYS A 44 4.54 -4.88 5.16
N PHE A 45 5.52 -5.77 5.29
CA PHE A 45 5.71 -6.59 6.49
C PHE A 45 5.96 -5.73 7.73
N ARG A 46 6.84 -4.73 7.65
CA ARG A 46 7.12 -3.81 8.76
C ARG A 46 5.91 -2.99 9.16
N PHE A 47 5.12 -2.53 8.19
CA PHE A 47 3.90 -1.78 8.45
C PHE A 47 2.83 -2.63 9.16
N LEU A 48 2.70 -3.91 8.78
CA LEU A 48 1.72 -4.83 9.36
C LEU A 48 2.17 -5.48 10.68
N SER A 49 3.47 -5.49 10.94
CA SER A 49 4.05 -6.03 12.18
C SER A 49 4.20 -4.97 13.28
N SER A 50 3.83 -3.72 13.01
CA SER A 50 3.96 -2.59 13.93
C SER A 50 2.70 -2.33 14.75
#